data_AF-A0A1G4R607-F1
#
_entry.id   AF-A0A1G4R607-F1
#
_cell.length_a   1.000
_cell.length_b   1.000
_cell.length_c   1.000
_cell.angle_alpha   90.00
_cell.angle_beta   90.00
_cell.angle_gamma   90.00
#
_symmetry.space_group_name_H-M   'P 1'
#
loop_
_entity.id
_entity.type
_entity.pdbx_description
1 polymer ?
#
loop_
_entity_poly.entity_id
_entity_poly.type
_entity_poly.pdbx_seq_one_letter_code
_entity_poly.pdbx_strand_id
1 'polypeptide(L)'
;MIELTLDDIEENVIIIRLTKSYREGMSELELYDATRGCWDNRNRYIVQEADYVLSVFEGKVIEVYSVDRWMPAEKLNRITSPYNPQIEEGRIGFIGKVAVREIRNKYIGKSVKKLFKKGDANPVRLLRANMGNNKQLVFDISKKAYCNYCGEEMPADANYCPFCGAKAIGEHKTVKEEFLNKTRLALDGFNEECIESRAFEIRDDDIKEERCVLVMGLNPAGNEEDAIRGRLDRTYFFHMDTENDCQKNWINNKYFRPIFELVEKTTGTAKWAWCNRPWNEIENEIKTYLDLQPLRETIKVNYDKNKDNEFTIYIGDMFYYHETKSKQLPLRKDIDYYQYARDMLKLHIDCLKKHNKKIEYVYINNAQVSHWLCGEDIRTFDVIEGVPVYYGAILSGMMDAFSKCRLEAELLHRKDHLIQ
;
A
#
# COMPACT_ATOMS: atom_id res chain seq x y z
N MET A 1 29.01 10.14 34.06
CA MET A 1 28.44 9.84 32.73
C MET A 1 28.43 8.33 32.59
N ILE A 2 27.29 7.71 32.31
CA ILE A 2 27.21 6.25 32.13
C ILE A 2 27.94 5.90 30.83
N GLU A 3 28.82 4.89 30.85
CA GLU A 3 29.54 4.43 29.66
C GLU A 3 28.86 3.19 29.09
N LEU A 4 28.57 3.21 27.79
CA LEU A 4 28.02 2.10 27.04
C LEU A 4 29.11 1.08 26.68
N THR A 5 28.77 -0.18 26.84
CA THR A 5 29.52 -1.36 26.40
C THR A 5 28.77 -2.06 25.26
N LEU A 6 29.38 -3.08 24.64
CA LEU A 6 28.74 -3.81 23.55
C LEU A 6 27.46 -4.53 24.00
N ASP A 7 27.40 -4.96 25.26
CA ASP A 7 26.24 -5.66 25.83
C ASP A 7 25.05 -4.72 26.04
N ASP A 8 25.28 -3.41 26.09
CA ASP A 8 24.24 -2.39 26.19
C ASP A 8 23.59 -2.05 24.83
N ILE A 9 24.09 -2.64 23.72
CA ILE A 9 23.59 -2.39 22.36
C ILE A 9 22.65 -3.52 21.94
N GLU A 10 21.35 -3.27 22.08
CA GLU A 10 20.28 -4.22 21.77
C GLU A 10 19.71 -4.05 20.35
N GLU A 11 20.03 -2.93 19.69
CA GLU A 11 19.54 -2.59 18.34
C GLU A 11 20.69 -2.47 17.32
N ASN A 12 20.36 -2.50 16.02
CA ASN A 12 21.36 -2.18 15.00
C ASN A 12 21.58 -0.67 14.96
N VAL A 13 22.73 -0.21 15.46
CA VAL A 13 23.02 1.21 15.63
C VAL A 13 24.25 1.63 14.82
N ILE A 14 24.17 2.82 14.20
CA ILE A 14 25.32 3.51 13.64
C ILE A 14 25.69 4.67 14.55
N ILE A 15 26.94 4.72 14.97
CA ILE A 15 27.50 5.84 15.69
C ILE A 15 28.14 6.80 14.70
N ILE A 16 27.72 8.06 14.74
CA ILE A 16 28.23 9.14 13.90
C ILE A 16 28.89 10.19 14.78
N ARG A 17 30.21 10.34 14.64
CA ARG A 17 31.00 11.32 15.39
C ARG A 17 31.06 12.65 14.64
N LEU A 18 30.42 13.69 15.18
CA LEU A 18 30.38 15.04 14.63
C LEU A 18 31.58 15.89 15.06
N THR A 19 32.79 15.44 14.77
CA THR A 19 34.02 16.09 15.29
C THR A 19 34.28 17.49 14.75
N LYS A 20 33.79 17.80 13.54
CA LYS A 20 33.97 19.11 12.88
C LYS A 20 32.66 19.84 12.59
N SER A 21 31.55 19.13 12.62
CA SER A 21 30.25 19.61 12.17
C SER A 21 29.30 19.94 13.32
N TYR A 22 29.67 19.71 14.58
CA TYR A 22 28.88 20.10 15.74
C TYR A 22 29.33 21.44 16.33
N ARG A 23 28.37 22.28 16.74
CA ARG A 23 28.58 23.48 17.55
C ARG A 23 27.58 23.51 18.70
N GLU A 24 28.00 24.02 19.86
CA GLU A 24 27.09 24.19 20.98
C GLU A 24 25.95 25.15 20.61
N GLY A 25 24.72 24.82 21.01
CA GLY A 25 23.52 25.61 20.68
C GLY A 25 23.00 25.44 19.25
N MET A 26 23.40 24.39 18.52
CA MET A 26 22.72 23.99 17.29
C MET A 26 21.22 23.79 17.53
N SER A 27 20.42 24.29 16.60
CA SER A 27 19.02 23.89 16.51
C SER A 27 18.89 22.40 16.20
N GLU A 28 17.72 21.83 16.49
CA GLU A 28 17.43 20.42 16.20
C GLU A 28 17.64 20.11 14.71
N LEU A 29 17.27 21.05 13.82
CA LEU A 29 17.45 20.92 12.38
C LEU A 29 18.93 20.92 11.98
N GLU A 30 19.75 21.79 12.57
CA GLU A 30 21.19 21.84 12.30
C GLU A 30 21.90 20.57 12.75
N LEU A 31 21.56 20.08 13.95
CA LEU A 31 22.11 18.83 14.46
C LEU A 31 21.70 17.64 13.58
N TYR A 32 20.45 17.62 13.14
CA TYR A 32 19.94 16.58 12.26
C TYR A 32 20.61 16.63 10.87
N ASP A 33 20.71 17.81 10.25
CA ASP A 33 21.42 17.99 8.98
C ASP A 33 22.90 17.64 9.07
N ALA A 34 23.56 17.96 10.18
CA ALA A 34 24.95 17.56 10.43
C ALA A 34 25.11 16.05 10.64
N THR A 35 24.09 15.39 11.18
CA THR A 35 24.11 13.94 11.46
C THR A 35 23.70 13.10 10.25
N ARG A 36 22.76 13.56 9.43
CA ARG A 36 22.12 12.74 8.41
C ARG A 36 22.90 12.57 7.11
N GLY A 37 23.96 13.35 6.89
CA GLY A 37 24.86 13.25 5.74
C GLY A 37 26.03 14.23 5.87
N CYS A 38 27.04 14.21 5.00
CA CYS A 38 27.26 13.37 3.82
C CYS A 38 28.35 12.32 4.12
N TRP A 39 27.98 11.06 4.31
CA TRP A 39 28.85 9.98 4.77
C TRP A 39 29.43 9.15 3.63
N ASP A 40 30.57 8.52 3.91
CA ASP A 40 31.25 7.64 2.96
C ASP A 40 30.42 6.41 2.56
N ASN A 41 30.38 6.13 1.26
CA ASN A 41 29.56 5.08 0.65
C ASN A 41 30.27 3.71 0.62
N ARG A 42 31.52 3.60 1.07
CA ARG A 42 32.29 2.33 1.09
C ARG A 42 31.61 1.19 1.86
N ASN A 43 30.71 1.50 2.80
CA ASN A 43 30.00 0.52 3.61
C ASN A 43 28.46 0.57 3.42
N ARG A 44 27.98 1.02 2.26
CA ARG A 44 26.55 1.31 2.01
C ARG A 44 25.59 0.16 2.33
N TYR A 45 25.99 -1.07 2.00
CA TYR A 45 25.19 -2.28 2.19
C TYR A 45 25.07 -2.63 3.68
N ILE A 46 26.08 -2.28 4.47
CA ILE A 46 26.14 -2.50 5.91
C ILE A 46 25.33 -1.46 6.67
N VAL A 47 25.37 -0.20 6.22
CA VAL A 47 24.65 0.89 6.91
C VAL A 47 23.15 0.87 6.65
N GLN A 48 22.70 0.29 5.53
CA GLN A 48 21.28 0.12 5.19
C GLN A 48 20.50 -0.75 6.19
N GLU A 49 21.19 -1.60 6.96
CA GLU A 49 20.58 -2.48 7.98
C GLU A 49 20.44 -1.82 9.36
N ALA A 50 20.88 -0.57 9.54
CA ALA A 50 20.85 0.10 10.83
C ALA A 50 19.48 0.73 11.11
N ASP A 51 18.91 0.39 12.26
CA ASP A 51 17.62 0.89 12.73
C ASP A 51 17.75 2.28 13.37
N TYR A 52 18.90 2.58 13.97
CA TYR A 52 19.15 3.84 14.66
C TYR A 52 20.52 4.45 14.37
N VAL A 53 20.60 5.78 14.45
CA VAL A 53 21.82 6.56 14.38
C VAL A 53 22.03 7.34 15.67
N LEU A 54 23.16 7.09 16.34
CA LEU A 54 23.63 7.84 17.50
C LEU A 54 24.49 9.01 17.03
N SER A 55 23.98 10.23 17.17
CA SER A 55 24.76 11.45 16.96
C SER A 55 25.66 11.66 18.18
N VAL A 56 26.97 11.72 17.96
CA VAL A 56 27.97 11.73 19.02
C VAL A 56 28.92 12.91 18.88
N PHE A 57 29.10 13.65 19.97
CA PHE A 57 30.14 14.67 20.09
C PHE A 57 31.00 14.39 21.33
N GLU A 58 32.32 14.47 21.17
CA GLU A 58 33.33 14.16 22.22
C GLU A 58 33.11 12.82 22.97
N GLY A 59 32.52 11.85 22.28
CA GLY A 59 32.21 10.53 22.83
C GLY A 59 30.97 10.49 23.72
N LYS A 60 30.14 11.53 23.73
CA LYS A 60 28.80 11.58 24.35
C LYS A 60 27.72 11.54 23.27
N VAL A 61 26.69 10.73 23.46
CA VAL A 61 25.49 10.74 22.60
C VAL A 61 24.70 12.02 22.88
N ILE A 62 24.54 12.85 21.86
CA ILE A 62 23.80 14.11 21.93
C ILE A 62 22.38 13.96 21.37
N GLU A 63 22.18 13.04 20.43
CA GLU A 63 20.86 12.75 19.87
C GLU A 63 20.80 11.32 19.30
N VAL A 64 19.60 10.77 19.20
CA VAL A 64 19.32 9.46 18.62
C VAL A 64 18.24 9.62 17.56
N TYR A 65 18.54 9.16 16.35
CA TYR A 65 17.60 9.15 15.24
C TYR A 65 17.20 7.73 14.89
N SER A 66 15.93 7.47 14.63
CA SER A 66 15.50 6.27 13.91
C SER A 66 15.74 6.49 12.42
N VAL A 67 16.27 5.48 11.76
CA VAL A 67 16.56 5.51 10.33
C VAL A 67 15.38 4.93 9.58
N ASP A 68 14.82 5.69 8.64
CA ASP A 68 13.77 5.20 7.74
C ASP A 68 14.40 4.58 6.48
N ARG A 69 15.38 5.28 5.87
CA ARG A 69 16.15 4.77 4.72
C ARG A 69 17.44 5.54 4.46
N TRP A 70 18.41 4.87 3.84
CA TRP A 70 19.63 5.48 3.30
C TRP A 70 19.47 5.82 1.81
N MET A 71 20.09 6.91 1.38
CA MET A 71 20.04 7.38 -0.01
C MET A 71 21.28 8.21 -0.40
N PRO A 72 21.51 8.46 -1.70
CA PRO A 72 22.52 9.39 -2.14
C PRO A 72 22.35 10.76 -1.48
N ALA A 73 23.45 11.33 -0.98
CA ALA A 73 23.41 12.56 -0.22
C ALA A 73 22.98 13.78 -1.05
N GLU A 74 23.20 13.74 -2.36
CA GLU A 74 22.69 14.73 -3.34
C GLU A 74 21.16 14.86 -3.32
N LYS A 75 20.45 13.81 -2.90
CA LYS A 75 18.98 13.78 -2.80
C LYS A 75 18.49 14.25 -1.43
N LEU A 76 19.39 14.48 -0.48
CA LEU A 76 19.04 15.01 0.83
C LEU A 76 18.90 16.53 0.71
N ASN A 77 17.70 17.04 0.88
CA ASN A 77 17.45 18.47 0.97
C ASN A 77 17.89 19.02 2.35
N ARG A 78 19.20 19.07 2.59
CA ARG A 78 19.82 19.63 3.81
C ARG A 78 19.78 21.14 3.73
N ILE A 79 19.00 21.76 4.62
CA ILE A 79 18.71 23.19 4.61
C ILE A 79 19.89 23.97 5.21
N THR A 80 20.44 23.46 6.30
CA THR A 80 21.46 24.15 7.11
C THR A 80 22.89 23.73 6.78
N SER A 81 23.04 22.66 6.00
CA SER A 81 24.32 22.21 5.45
C SER A 81 24.11 21.68 4.02
N PRO A 82 23.89 22.60 3.05
CA PRO A 82 23.57 22.23 1.68
C PRO A 82 24.64 21.34 1.04
N TYR A 83 24.19 20.46 0.15
CA TYR A 83 25.06 19.55 -0.58
C TYR A 83 26.07 20.29 -1.47
N ASN A 84 27.34 19.89 -1.39
CA ASN A 84 28.41 20.41 -2.24
C ASN A 84 28.92 19.33 -3.21
N PRO A 85 28.53 19.38 -4.50
CA PRO A 85 28.90 18.38 -5.49
C PRO A 85 30.42 18.17 -5.67
N GLN A 86 31.25 19.18 -5.42
CA GLN A 86 32.70 19.08 -5.66
C GLN A 86 33.43 18.17 -4.65
N ILE A 87 32.85 17.97 -3.48
CA ILE A 87 33.48 17.25 -2.35
C ILE A 87 32.60 16.14 -1.77
N GLU A 88 31.31 16.15 -2.06
CA GLU A 88 30.32 15.21 -1.51
C GLU A 88 29.75 14.24 -2.56
N GLU A 89 30.28 14.24 -3.79
CA GLU A 89 29.90 13.29 -4.83
C GLU A 89 30.02 11.83 -4.36
N GLY A 90 28.97 11.06 -4.63
CA GLY A 90 28.91 9.64 -4.27
C GLY A 90 28.76 9.35 -2.78
N ARG A 91 28.59 10.38 -1.92
CA ARG A 91 28.29 10.22 -0.49
C ARG A 91 26.84 9.80 -0.30
N ILE A 92 26.57 9.20 0.86
CA ILE A 92 25.23 8.77 1.26
C ILE A 92 24.80 9.48 2.54
N GLY A 93 23.52 9.46 2.81
CA GLY A 93 22.99 9.81 4.11
C GLY A 93 21.62 9.19 4.31
N PHE A 94 20.96 9.53 5.40
CA PHE A 94 19.69 8.90 5.77
C PHE A 94 18.54 9.90 5.88
N ILE A 95 17.34 9.41 5.64
CA ILE A 95 16.09 10.01 6.09
C ILE A 95 15.69 9.26 7.36
N GLY A 96 15.26 10.02 8.35
CA GLY A 96 14.92 9.52 9.67
C GLY A 96 14.29 10.60 10.53
N LYS A 97 13.96 10.27 11.77
CA LYS A 97 13.39 11.18 12.75
C LYS A 97 14.03 10.97 14.11
N VAL A 98 13.82 11.90 15.04
CA VAL A 98 14.23 11.68 16.43
C VAL A 98 13.57 10.39 16.93
N ALA A 99 14.37 9.49 17.50
CA ALA A 99 13.90 8.19 17.95
C ALA A 99 12.86 8.34 19.07
N VAL A 100 11.97 7.36 19.18
CA VAL A 100 10.98 7.29 20.27
C VAL A 100 11.67 7.34 21.63
N ARG A 101 10.96 7.88 22.62
CA ARG A 101 11.53 8.24 23.92
C ARG A 101 12.21 7.06 24.61
N GLU A 102 11.66 5.86 24.46
CA GLU A 102 12.15 4.61 25.03
C GLU A 102 13.58 4.32 24.55
N ILE A 103 13.81 4.40 23.23
CA ILE A 103 15.12 4.18 22.62
C ILE A 103 16.06 5.36 22.88
N ARG A 104 15.55 6.59 22.78
CA ARG A 104 16.30 7.82 23.08
C ARG A 104 16.90 7.77 24.49
N ASN A 105 16.10 7.37 25.48
CA ASN A 105 16.52 7.28 26.88
C ASN A 105 17.58 6.18 27.12
N LYS A 106 17.65 5.14 26.28
CA LYS A 106 18.72 4.14 26.36
C LYS A 106 20.09 4.73 26.06
N TYR A 107 20.19 5.76 25.21
CA TYR A 107 21.47 6.19 24.66
C TYR A 107 21.84 7.65 24.96
N ILE A 108 20.88 8.58 24.98
CA ILE A 108 21.16 10.02 25.17
C ILE A 108 21.96 10.27 26.44
N GLY A 109 22.98 11.12 26.31
CA GLY A 109 23.81 11.57 27.42
C GLY A 109 24.82 10.54 27.93
N LYS A 110 24.78 9.30 27.42
CA LYS A 110 25.75 8.25 27.74
C LYS A 110 27.00 8.38 26.88
N SER A 111 28.10 7.79 27.35
CA SER A 111 29.36 7.78 26.63
C SER A 111 29.52 6.55 25.77
N VAL A 112 29.98 6.72 24.54
CA VAL A 112 30.33 5.63 23.62
C VAL A 112 31.84 5.35 23.58
N LYS A 113 32.66 5.98 24.43
CA LYS A 113 34.14 5.91 24.34
C LYS A 113 34.68 4.47 24.39
N LYS A 114 34.10 3.60 25.22
CA LYS A 114 34.48 2.18 25.32
C LYS A 114 34.10 1.34 24.11
N LEU A 115 33.19 1.84 23.27
CA LEU A 115 32.84 1.19 22.02
C LEU A 115 33.93 1.38 20.97
N PHE A 116 34.90 2.29 21.15
CA PHE A 116 35.96 2.55 20.16
C PHE A 116 37.34 2.03 20.60
N LYS A 117 38.13 1.55 19.64
CA LYS A 117 39.54 1.22 19.88
C LYS A 117 40.38 2.49 19.81
N LYS A 118 41.47 2.55 20.58
CA LYS A 118 42.41 3.67 20.54
C LYS A 118 43.00 3.78 19.12
N GLY A 119 42.77 4.91 18.45
CA GLY A 119 43.22 5.15 17.08
C GLY A 119 42.14 5.05 15.99
N ASP A 120 40.89 4.75 16.34
CA ASP A 120 39.79 4.72 15.36
C ASP A 120 39.54 6.13 14.76
N ALA A 121 39.92 6.32 13.50
CA ALA A 121 39.78 7.60 12.78
C ALA A 121 38.45 7.76 12.01
N ASN A 122 37.73 6.66 11.73
CA ASN A 122 36.49 6.70 10.95
C ASN A 122 35.34 7.30 11.77
N PRO A 123 34.71 8.42 11.34
CA PRO A 123 33.61 9.04 12.08
C PRO A 123 32.36 8.15 12.18
N VAL A 124 32.20 7.16 11.30
CA VAL A 124 31.06 6.25 11.26
C VAL A 124 31.45 4.87 11.79
N ARG A 125 30.69 4.32 12.73
CA ARG A 125 30.86 2.95 13.25
C ARG A 125 29.52 2.24 13.35
N LEU A 126 29.41 1.06 12.76
CA LEU A 126 28.27 0.17 12.94
C LEU A 126 28.46 -0.73 14.16
N LEU A 127 27.40 -0.93 14.94
CA LEU A 127 27.25 -1.99 15.93
C LEU A 127 25.93 -2.72 15.68
N ARG A 128 25.94 -4.05 15.73
CA ARG A 128 24.75 -4.89 15.56
C ARG A 128 24.23 -5.36 16.91
N ALA A 129 22.93 -5.61 17.00
CA ALA A 129 22.29 -6.17 18.18
C ALA A 129 22.93 -7.51 18.59
N ASN A 130 23.27 -7.67 19.87
CA ASN A 130 23.68 -8.97 20.41
C ASN A 130 22.44 -9.87 20.55
N MET A 131 22.32 -10.90 19.69
CA MET A 131 21.25 -11.90 19.81
C MET A 131 21.51 -12.83 21.01
N GLY A 132 21.04 -12.42 22.19
CA GLY A 132 20.87 -13.28 23.35
C GLY A 132 19.53 -14.03 23.31
N ASN A 133 19.56 -15.34 23.56
CA ASN A 133 18.44 -16.26 23.50
C ASN A 133 17.19 -15.81 24.30
N ASN A 134 16.01 -16.08 23.73
CA ASN A 134 14.67 -16.06 24.32
C ASN A 134 14.09 -14.69 24.72
N LYS A 135 13.33 -14.11 23.79
CA LYS A 135 11.97 -13.65 24.08
C LYS A 135 11.09 -13.82 22.83
N GLN A 136 9.99 -14.51 23.06
CA GLN A 136 8.90 -14.82 22.14
C GLN A 136 8.48 -13.55 21.39
N LEU A 137 8.62 -13.60 20.06
CA LEU A 137 8.25 -12.55 19.12
C LEU A 137 6.73 -12.29 19.23
N VAL A 138 6.36 -11.26 19.97
CA VAL A 138 5.14 -10.50 19.66
C VAL A 138 5.56 -9.53 18.56
N PHE A 139 5.21 -9.87 17.32
CA PHE A 139 5.40 -9.00 16.17
C PHE A 139 4.52 -7.77 16.34
N ASP A 140 5.10 -6.65 16.74
CA ASP A 140 4.49 -5.34 16.57
C ASP A 140 4.79 -4.89 15.13
N ILE A 141 3.85 -5.16 14.23
CA ILE A 141 3.94 -4.79 12.82
C ILE A 141 3.91 -3.25 12.77
N SER A 142 5.06 -2.62 12.52
CA SER A 142 5.14 -1.18 12.24
C SER A 142 4.23 -0.86 11.06
N LYS A 143 3.06 -0.29 11.35
CA LYS A 143 2.05 0.08 10.35
C LYS A 143 2.64 1.10 9.37
N LYS A 144 2.87 0.75 8.11
CA LYS A 144 3.28 1.68 7.03
C LYS A 144 2.05 2.32 6.38
N ALA A 145 1.97 3.66 6.33
CA ALA A 145 0.91 4.39 5.62
C ALA A 145 1.53 5.11 4.42
N TYR A 146 0.72 5.47 3.44
CA TYR A 146 1.15 6.24 2.28
C TYR A 146 0.14 7.36 2.06
N CYS A 147 0.61 8.51 1.60
CA CYS A 147 -0.25 9.64 1.27
C CYS A 147 -1.05 9.33 0.00
N ASN A 148 -2.37 9.34 0.08
CA ASN A 148 -3.29 9.17 -1.06
C ASN A 148 -3.36 10.38 -2.01
N TYR A 149 -2.38 11.28 -1.94
CA TYR A 149 -2.25 12.42 -2.84
C TYR A 149 -0.87 12.49 -3.49
N CYS A 150 0.19 12.23 -2.73
CA CYS A 150 1.56 12.31 -3.25
C CYS A 150 2.33 10.98 -3.18
N GLY A 151 1.70 9.89 -2.74
CA GLY A 151 2.30 8.55 -2.65
C GLY A 151 3.42 8.36 -1.63
N GLU A 152 3.82 9.41 -0.91
CA GLU A 152 4.93 9.36 0.06
C GLU A 152 4.53 8.60 1.33
N GLU A 153 5.47 7.84 1.90
CA GLU A 153 5.25 7.06 3.12
C GLU A 153 5.01 7.96 4.34
N MET A 154 3.91 7.72 5.06
CA MET A 154 3.45 8.50 6.19
C MET A 154 3.47 7.71 7.51
N PRO A 155 3.66 8.38 8.66
CA PRO A 155 3.39 7.81 9.97
C PRO A 155 1.94 7.32 10.10
N ALA A 156 1.72 6.23 10.83
CA ALA A 156 0.41 5.59 10.95
C ALA A 156 -0.68 6.42 11.64
N ASP A 157 -0.24 7.37 12.44
CA ASP A 157 -1.01 8.24 13.31
C ASP A 157 -1.04 9.70 12.81
N ALA A 158 -0.42 9.99 11.66
CA ALA A 158 -0.42 11.33 11.10
C ALA A 158 -1.82 11.70 10.61
N ASN A 159 -2.36 12.83 11.08
CA ASN A 159 -3.66 13.38 10.63
C ASN A 159 -3.58 14.14 9.29
N TYR A 160 -2.37 14.44 8.80
CA TYR A 160 -2.09 15.15 7.55
C TYR A 160 -0.76 14.65 6.96
N CYS A 161 -0.62 14.67 5.64
CA CYS A 161 0.61 14.34 4.95
C CYS A 161 1.70 15.40 5.22
N PRO A 162 2.86 15.02 5.76
CA PRO A 162 3.94 15.96 6.05
C PRO A 162 4.66 16.45 4.79
N PHE A 163 4.44 15.81 3.63
CA PHE A 163 5.06 16.16 2.36
C PHE A 163 4.20 17.11 1.52
N CYS A 164 2.87 16.90 1.47
CA CYS A 164 1.97 17.66 0.60
C CYS A 164 0.80 18.37 1.33
N GLY A 165 0.60 18.12 2.63
CA GLY A 165 -0.45 18.76 3.43
C GLY A 165 -1.85 18.15 3.29
N ALA A 166 -2.05 17.11 2.48
CA ALA A 166 -3.34 16.43 2.35
C ALA A 166 -3.80 15.83 3.68
N LYS A 167 -5.09 15.96 4.04
CA LYS A 167 -5.65 15.37 5.26
C LYS A 167 -5.52 13.85 5.19
N ALA A 168 -4.93 13.26 6.22
CA ALA A 168 -4.87 11.82 6.34
C ALA A 168 -6.28 11.30 6.61
N ILE A 169 -6.70 10.41 5.73
CA ILE A 169 -8.02 9.83 5.75
C ILE A 169 -7.99 8.69 6.77
N GLY A 170 -8.38 9.01 8.01
CA GLY A 170 -8.08 8.27 9.24
C GLY A 170 -8.80 6.94 9.46
N GLU A 171 -9.43 6.35 8.45
CA GLU A 171 -10.20 5.10 8.62
C GLU A 171 -9.75 3.94 7.71
N HIS A 172 -8.90 4.20 6.72
CA HIS A 172 -8.53 3.21 5.70
C HIS A 172 -7.37 2.28 6.06
N LYS A 173 -6.53 2.67 7.03
CA LYS A 173 -5.30 1.94 7.33
C LYS A 173 -5.57 0.58 7.98
N THR A 174 -6.57 0.48 8.85
CA THR A 174 -6.92 -0.77 9.55
C THR A 174 -7.57 -1.80 8.64
N VAL A 175 -8.49 -1.38 7.76
CA VAL A 175 -9.18 -2.30 6.84
C VAL A 175 -8.22 -2.85 5.78
N LYS A 176 -7.34 -2.00 5.24
CA LYS A 176 -6.27 -2.44 4.33
C LYS A 176 -5.31 -3.41 5.01
N GLU A 177 -4.86 -3.12 6.23
CA GLU A 177 -4.04 -4.04 7.02
C GLU A 177 -4.75 -5.38 7.25
N GLU A 178 -6.06 -5.35 7.46
CA GLU A 178 -6.86 -6.58 7.65
C GLU A 178 -6.92 -7.44 6.38
N PHE A 179 -7.15 -6.83 5.20
CA PHE A 179 -7.08 -7.54 3.92
C PHE A 179 -5.72 -8.18 3.67
N LEU A 180 -4.64 -7.43 3.95
CA LEU A 180 -3.27 -7.93 3.79
C LEU A 180 -2.96 -9.05 4.78
N ASN A 181 -3.39 -8.92 6.04
CA ASN A 181 -3.20 -9.96 7.05
C ASN A 181 -3.93 -11.24 6.67
N LYS A 182 -5.20 -11.15 6.21
CA LYS A 182 -5.93 -12.32 5.71
C LYS A 182 -5.24 -12.94 4.49
N THR A 183 -4.78 -12.12 3.54
CA THR A 183 -4.02 -12.60 2.37
C THR A 183 -2.78 -13.39 2.81
N ARG A 184 -1.97 -12.85 3.73
CA ARG A 184 -0.76 -13.53 4.25
C ARG A 184 -1.07 -14.82 5.00
N LEU A 185 -2.18 -14.87 5.75
CA LEU A 185 -2.59 -16.06 6.48
C LEU A 185 -2.99 -17.21 5.54
N ALA A 186 -3.48 -16.89 4.35
CA ALA A 186 -4.01 -17.87 3.39
C ALA A 186 -3.01 -18.35 2.33
N LEU A 187 -1.82 -17.77 2.28
CA LEU A 187 -0.75 -18.12 1.34
C LEU A 187 0.45 -18.75 2.09
N ASP A 188 1.12 -19.72 1.47
CA ASP A 188 2.34 -20.38 1.97
C ASP A 188 3.54 -20.01 1.10
N GLY A 189 4.71 -19.80 1.67
CA GLY A 189 5.95 -19.54 0.90
C GLY A 189 5.84 -18.44 -0.17
N PHE A 190 4.94 -17.47 0.01
CA PHE A 190 4.65 -16.42 -0.97
C PHE A 190 5.77 -15.37 -1.02
N ASN A 191 5.96 -14.72 -2.17
CA ASN A 191 6.89 -13.60 -2.27
C ASN A 191 6.24 -12.32 -1.72
N GLU A 192 6.74 -11.79 -0.60
CA GLU A 192 6.27 -10.50 -0.05
C GLU A 192 6.38 -9.35 -1.07
N GLU A 193 7.27 -9.43 -2.06
CA GLU A 193 7.38 -8.43 -3.12
C GLU A 193 6.17 -8.41 -4.06
N CYS A 194 5.48 -9.55 -4.23
CA CYS A 194 4.26 -9.68 -5.01
C CYS A 194 2.99 -9.23 -4.26
N ILE A 195 3.08 -8.90 -2.97
CA ILE A 195 1.95 -8.35 -2.22
C ILE A 195 1.61 -6.96 -2.78
N GLU A 196 0.39 -6.84 -3.31
CA GLU A 196 -0.15 -5.56 -3.74
C GLU A 196 -0.69 -4.83 -2.53
N SER A 197 -0.20 -3.61 -2.29
CA SER A 197 -0.71 -2.81 -1.18
C SER A 197 -1.92 -1.97 -1.60
N ARG A 198 -2.29 -1.95 -2.89
CA ARG A 198 -3.45 -1.23 -3.35
C ARG A 198 -4.70 -1.89 -2.77
N ALA A 199 -5.41 -1.15 -1.91
CA ALA A 199 -6.62 -1.63 -1.27
C ALA A 199 -7.79 -1.64 -2.25
N PHE A 200 -8.89 -2.27 -1.84
CA PHE A 200 -10.22 -1.94 -2.33
C PHE A 200 -10.41 -0.41 -2.37
N GLU A 201 -10.53 0.16 -3.56
CA GLU A 201 -10.54 1.61 -3.77
C GLU A 201 -11.91 2.21 -3.49
N ILE A 202 -12.12 2.58 -2.24
CA ILE A 202 -13.14 3.55 -1.84
C ILE A 202 -12.43 4.65 -1.06
N ARG A 203 -12.82 5.90 -1.28
CA ARG A 203 -12.23 7.06 -0.60
C ARG A 203 -13.31 7.73 0.26
N ASP A 204 -12.92 8.39 1.34
CA ASP A 204 -13.87 9.15 2.18
C ASP A 204 -14.63 10.24 1.41
N ASP A 205 -14.06 10.77 0.31
CA ASP A 205 -14.68 11.76 -0.57
C ASP A 205 -15.52 11.15 -1.71
N ASP A 206 -15.72 9.83 -1.69
CA ASP A 206 -16.63 9.11 -2.57
C ASP A 206 -18.09 9.30 -2.09
N ILE A 207 -18.56 10.54 -2.07
CA ILE A 207 -19.84 10.94 -1.42
C ILE A 207 -21.01 11.06 -2.41
N LYS A 208 -20.75 10.99 -3.72
CA LYS A 208 -21.74 11.40 -4.72
C LYS A 208 -22.90 10.42 -4.88
N GLU A 209 -22.65 9.11 -4.87
CA GLU A 209 -23.68 8.11 -5.09
C GLU A 209 -23.62 7.00 -4.05
N GLU A 210 -24.77 6.69 -3.48
CA GLU A 210 -24.92 5.65 -2.47
C GLU A 210 -25.00 4.26 -3.12
N ARG A 211 -25.57 4.13 -4.32
CA ARG A 211 -25.85 2.81 -4.91
C ARG A 211 -24.64 2.24 -5.63
N CYS A 212 -24.34 0.97 -5.37
CA CYS A 212 -23.19 0.33 -5.99
C CYS A 212 -23.39 -1.16 -6.27
N VAL A 213 -22.53 -1.68 -7.15
CA VAL A 213 -22.34 -3.10 -7.39
C VAL A 213 -20.91 -3.45 -7.00
N LEU A 214 -20.75 -4.50 -6.19
CA LEU A 214 -19.44 -5.01 -5.82
C LEU A 214 -19.10 -6.21 -6.71
N VAL A 215 -18.05 -6.10 -7.51
CA VAL A 215 -17.55 -7.21 -8.32
C VAL A 215 -16.33 -7.80 -7.64
N MET A 216 -16.38 -9.09 -7.35
CA MET A 216 -15.33 -9.83 -6.64
C MET A 216 -14.68 -10.87 -7.53
N GLY A 217 -13.38 -11.07 -7.38
CA GLY A 217 -12.70 -12.14 -8.10
C GLY A 217 -11.40 -12.60 -7.46
N LEU A 218 -10.66 -13.39 -8.24
CA LEU A 218 -9.22 -13.49 -8.11
C LEU A 218 -8.65 -12.59 -9.20
N ASN A 219 -8.06 -11.46 -8.84
CA ASN A 219 -7.25 -10.67 -9.75
C ASN A 219 -5.74 -10.82 -9.46
N PRO A 220 -5.17 -12.04 -9.47
CA PRO A 220 -3.73 -12.17 -9.28
C PRO A 220 -2.95 -11.75 -10.54
N ALA A 221 -3.55 -11.08 -11.53
CA ALA A 221 -2.82 -10.73 -12.73
C ALA A 221 -1.64 -9.79 -12.41
N GLY A 222 -0.42 -10.26 -12.65
CA GLY A 222 0.80 -9.47 -12.53
C GLY A 222 1.96 -10.23 -11.88
N ASN A 223 3.03 -9.50 -11.61
CA ASN A 223 4.22 -9.98 -10.91
C ASN A 223 4.74 -8.91 -9.93
N GLU A 224 5.97 -9.06 -9.45
CA GLU A 224 6.65 -8.11 -8.56
C GLU A 224 6.66 -6.68 -9.11
N GLU A 225 6.86 -6.48 -10.42
CA GLU A 225 6.82 -5.15 -11.02
C GLU A 225 5.43 -4.54 -10.96
N ASP A 226 4.38 -5.35 -11.15
CA ASP A 226 3.00 -4.90 -11.04
C ASP A 226 2.64 -4.57 -9.59
N ALA A 227 3.15 -5.35 -8.63
CA ALA A 227 3.03 -5.05 -7.21
C ALA A 227 3.71 -3.73 -6.85
N ILE A 228 4.90 -3.46 -7.41
CA ILE A 228 5.60 -2.17 -7.25
C ILE A 228 4.78 -1.04 -7.88
N ARG A 229 4.21 -1.24 -9.07
CA ARG A 229 3.33 -0.24 -9.72
C ARG A 229 2.03 -0.03 -8.93
N GLY A 230 1.48 -1.05 -8.29
CA GLY A 230 0.30 -0.97 -7.42
C GLY A 230 0.57 -0.23 -6.11
N ARG A 231 1.84 -0.06 -5.71
CA ARG A 231 2.23 0.83 -4.60
C ARG A 231 2.28 2.31 -5.00
N LEU A 232 2.25 2.62 -6.30
CA LEU A 232 2.12 4.00 -6.76
C LEU A 232 0.66 4.43 -6.60
N ASP A 233 0.44 5.51 -5.88
CA ASP A 233 -0.87 6.11 -5.64
C ASP A 233 -1.39 6.78 -6.92
N ARG A 234 -2.04 5.98 -7.78
CA ARG A 234 -2.50 6.38 -9.12
C ARG A 234 -3.86 5.75 -9.41
N THR A 235 -4.70 6.35 -10.25
CA THR A 235 -6.01 5.87 -10.70
C THR A 235 -5.86 4.63 -11.58
N TYR A 236 -6.72 3.63 -11.37
CA TYR A 236 -6.88 2.54 -12.32
C TYR A 236 -8.16 2.79 -13.12
N PHE A 237 -8.01 2.97 -14.43
CA PHE A 237 -9.14 3.35 -15.26
C PHE A 237 -10.05 2.17 -15.63
N PHE A 238 -9.67 0.93 -15.29
CA PHE A 238 -10.35 -0.35 -15.57
C PHE A 238 -10.73 -0.55 -17.05
N HIS A 239 -11.71 0.22 -17.51
CA HIS A 239 -12.20 0.30 -18.88
C HIS A 239 -12.45 1.75 -19.32
N MET A 240 -12.10 2.05 -20.57
CA MET A 240 -12.50 3.27 -21.28
C MET A 240 -13.02 2.91 -22.68
N ASP A 241 -14.00 3.65 -23.16
CA ASP A 241 -14.56 3.53 -24.52
C ASP A 241 -13.52 3.97 -25.56
N THR A 242 -12.56 3.09 -25.86
CA THR A 242 -11.49 3.31 -26.83
C THR A 242 -11.26 2.04 -27.65
N GLU A 243 -10.97 2.20 -28.94
CA GLU A 243 -10.66 1.10 -29.85
C GLU A 243 -9.24 0.51 -29.63
N ASN A 244 -8.44 1.17 -28.80
CA ASN A 244 -7.02 0.88 -28.65
C ASN A 244 -6.70 0.23 -27.29
N ASP A 245 -6.46 -1.08 -27.30
CA ASP A 245 -5.85 -1.85 -26.20
C ASP A 245 -4.35 -1.51 -25.98
N CYS A 246 -3.87 -0.36 -26.51
CA CYS A 246 -2.44 -0.07 -26.68
C CYS A 246 -1.70 0.34 -25.40
N GLN A 247 -2.39 0.41 -24.24
CA GLN A 247 -1.80 0.81 -22.97
C GLN A 247 -2.09 -0.19 -21.84
N LYS A 248 -1.59 -1.42 -22.03
CA LYS A 248 -1.80 -2.61 -21.16
C LYS A 248 -1.57 -2.38 -19.65
N ASN A 249 -0.81 -1.35 -19.28
CA ASN A 249 -0.47 -1.05 -17.89
C ASN A 249 -1.54 -0.20 -17.15
N TRP A 250 -2.51 0.34 -17.90
CA TRP A 250 -3.46 1.36 -17.42
C TRP A 250 -4.92 0.98 -17.65
N ILE A 251 -5.17 0.20 -18.70
CA ILE A 251 -6.51 -0.15 -19.18
C ILE A 251 -6.50 -1.62 -19.59
N ASN A 252 -7.51 -2.38 -19.17
CA ASN A 252 -7.71 -3.74 -19.63
C ASN A 252 -9.16 -3.90 -20.11
N ASN A 253 -9.44 -3.28 -21.27
CA ASN A 253 -10.79 -3.25 -21.84
C ASN A 253 -11.32 -4.66 -22.06
N LYS A 254 -10.48 -5.59 -22.55
CA LYS A 254 -10.87 -6.99 -22.76
C LYS A 254 -11.43 -7.66 -21.50
N TYR A 255 -10.86 -7.38 -20.33
CA TYR A 255 -11.30 -7.97 -19.07
C TYR A 255 -12.47 -7.20 -18.44
N PHE A 256 -12.40 -5.86 -18.40
CA PHE A 256 -13.36 -5.04 -17.64
C PHE A 256 -14.59 -4.62 -18.43
N ARG A 257 -14.53 -4.54 -19.78
CA ARG A 257 -15.69 -4.17 -20.61
C ARG A 257 -16.88 -5.12 -20.43
N PRO A 258 -16.72 -6.46 -20.45
CA PRO A 258 -17.86 -7.36 -20.25
C PRO A 258 -18.54 -7.19 -18.88
N ILE A 259 -17.78 -6.81 -17.85
CA ILE A 259 -18.30 -6.51 -16.51
C ILE A 259 -19.14 -5.23 -16.56
N PHE A 260 -18.59 -4.16 -17.16
CA PHE A 260 -19.31 -2.89 -17.31
C PHE A 260 -20.63 -3.07 -18.05
N GLU A 261 -20.61 -3.73 -19.21
CA GLU A 261 -21.80 -3.98 -20.03
C GLU A 261 -22.87 -4.80 -19.28
N LEU A 262 -22.46 -5.78 -18.47
CA LEU A 262 -23.37 -6.57 -17.64
C LEU A 262 -24.05 -5.70 -16.58
N VAL A 263 -23.28 -4.88 -15.87
CA VAL A 263 -23.83 -3.99 -14.83
C VAL A 263 -24.74 -2.95 -15.46
N GLU A 264 -24.30 -2.27 -16.53
CA GLU A 264 -25.10 -1.26 -17.24
C GLU A 264 -26.43 -1.86 -17.74
N LYS A 265 -26.40 -3.06 -18.32
CA LYS A 265 -27.62 -3.74 -18.79
C LYS A 265 -28.63 -4.06 -17.68
N THR A 266 -28.16 -4.39 -16.48
CA THR A 266 -29.01 -4.84 -15.36
C THR A 266 -29.48 -3.68 -14.48
N THR A 267 -28.65 -2.66 -14.33
CA THR A 267 -28.94 -1.48 -13.52
C THR A 267 -29.58 -0.35 -14.33
N GLY A 268 -29.24 -0.23 -15.62
CA GLY A 268 -29.67 0.82 -16.55
C GLY A 268 -28.63 1.93 -16.73
N THR A 269 -27.77 2.17 -15.74
CA THR A 269 -26.66 3.12 -15.79
C THR A 269 -25.52 2.59 -14.93
N ALA A 270 -24.27 2.78 -15.35
CA ALA A 270 -23.13 2.33 -14.54
C ALA A 270 -21.90 3.23 -14.73
N LYS A 271 -21.08 3.34 -13.70
CA LYS A 271 -19.77 3.99 -13.77
C LYS A 271 -18.76 3.27 -12.91
N TRP A 272 -17.49 3.43 -13.23
CA TRP A 272 -16.40 2.96 -12.37
C TRP A 272 -16.21 3.90 -11.18
N ALA A 273 -15.73 3.36 -10.05
CA ALA A 273 -15.43 4.14 -8.84
C ALA A 273 -14.54 5.38 -9.09
N TRP A 274 -13.62 5.32 -10.04
CA TRP A 274 -12.76 6.47 -10.36
C TRP A 274 -13.53 7.69 -10.89
N CYS A 275 -14.74 7.51 -11.46
CA CYS A 275 -15.61 8.59 -11.90
C CYS A 275 -16.21 9.40 -10.74
N ASN A 276 -16.11 8.93 -9.49
CA ASN A 276 -16.57 9.65 -8.31
C ASN A 276 -15.55 10.69 -7.84
N ARG A 277 -14.30 10.54 -8.25
CA ARG A 277 -13.22 11.47 -7.89
C ARG A 277 -13.42 12.84 -8.55
N PRO A 278 -13.04 13.94 -7.88
CA PRO A 278 -13.02 15.25 -8.50
C PRO A 278 -12.10 15.29 -9.73
N TRP A 279 -12.60 15.83 -10.85
CA TRP A 279 -11.83 15.89 -12.11
C TRP A 279 -10.47 16.58 -11.96
N ASN A 280 -10.38 17.63 -11.14
CA ASN A 280 -9.13 18.35 -10.89
C ASN A 280 -8.05 17.47 -10.26
N GLU A 281 -8.42 16.48 -9.44
CA GLU A 281 -7.46 15.52 -8.89
C GLU A 281 -6.96 14.55 -9.94
N ILE A 282 -7.88 13.99 -10.74
CA ILE A 282 -7.52 13.13 -11.88
C ILE A 282 -6.62 13.89 -12.85
N GLU A 283 -6.94 15.16 -13.14
CA GLU A 283 -6.16 15.99 -14.05
C GLU A 283 -4.75 16.28 -13.50
N ASN A 284 -4.60 16.54 -12.21
CA ASN A 284 -3.29 16.73 -11.57
C ASN A 284 -2.45 15.44 -11.62
N GLU A 285 -3.08 14.30 -11.44
CA GLU A 285 -2.45 13.00 -11.57
C GLU A 285 -1.94 12.76 -13.00
N ILE A 286 -2.77 13.03 -14.01
CA ILE A 286 -2.40 12.95 -15.43
C ILE A 286 -1.21 13.87 -15.75
N LYS A 287 -1.15 15.09 -15.18
CA LYS A 287 -0.01 16.00 -15.36
C LYS A 287 1.28 15.44 -14.76
N THR A 288 1.17 14.72 -13.63
CA THR A 288 2.29 14.14 -12.89
C THR A 288 2.91 12.96 -13.64
N TYR A 289 2.09 12.10 -14.26
CA TYR A 289 2.55 10.91 -14.96
C TYR A 289 2.62 11.14 -16.47
N LEU A 290 3.84 11.31 -17.00
CA LEU A 290 4.10 11.58 -18.42
C LEU A 290 3.43 10.58 -19.37
N ASP A 291 3.27 9.33 -18.95
CA ASP A 291 2.65 8.28 -19.75
C ASP A 291 1.11 8.30 -19.74
N LEU A 292 0.47 9.02 -18.81
CA LEU A 292 -0.96 9.30 -18.81
C LEU A 292 -1.34 10.51 -19.67
N GLN A 293 -0.42 11.45 -19.91
CA GLN A 293 -0.71 12.66 -20.67
C GLN A 293 -1.33 12.41 -22.06
N PRO A 294 -0.88 11.42 -22.85
CA PRO A 294 -1.51 11.08 -24.13
C PRO A 294 -2.96 10.60 -24.01
N LEU A 295 -3.37 10.07 -22.85
CA LEU A 295 -4.73 9.59 -22.60
C LEU A 295 -5.68 10.66 -22.05
N ARG A 296 -5.21 11.87 -21.75
CA ARG A 296 -6.00 12.89 -21.04
C ARG A 296 -7.39 13.11 -21.64
N GLU A 297 -7.46 13.28 -22.95
CA GLU A 297 -8.72 13.55 -23.65
C GLU A 297 -9.68 12.35 -23.56
N THR A 298 -9.16 11.15 -23.78
CA THR A 298 -9.93 9.91 -23.65
C THR A 298 -10.47 9.72 -22.24
N ILE A 299 -9.65 9.98 -21.22
CA ILE A 299 -10.06 9.91 -19.81
C ILE A 299 -11.15 10.95 -19.53
N LYS A 300 -10.99 12.18 -20.04
CA LYS A 300 -11.96 13.27 -19.84
C LYS A 300 -13.31 12.96 -20.46
N VAL A 301 -13.33 12.48 -21.70
CA VAL A 301 -14.57 12.08 -22.39
C VAL A 301 -15.28 10.97 -21.62
N ASN A 302 -14.56 9.94 -21.17
CA ASN A 302 -15.13 8.84 -20.39
C ASN A 302 -15.62 9.31 -19.01
N TYR A 303 -14.90 10.21 -18.36
CA TYR A 303 -15.31 10.81 -17.09
C TYR A 303 -16.62 11.59 -17.28
N ASP A 304 -16.68 12.52 -18.22
CA ASP A 304 -17.86 13.38 -18.42
C ASP A 304 -19.10 12.60 -18.84
N LYS A 305 -18.91 11.53 -19.61
CA LYS A 305 -20.00 10.62 -20.01
C LYS A 305 -20.62 9.89 -18.81
N ASN A 306 -19.80 9.48 -17.83
CA ASN A 306 -20.23 8.52 -16.81
C ASN A 306 -20.32 9.10 -15.39
N LYS A 307 -19.76 10.28 -15.12
CA LYS A 307 -19.64 10.85 -13.76
C LYS A 307 -20.96 11.02 -13.01
N ASP A 308 -22.08 11.14 -13.71
CA ASP A 308 -23.41 11.36 -13.13
C ASP A 308 -24.28 10.08 -13.16
N ASN A 309 -23.73 8.92 -13.55
CA ASN A 309 -24.45 7.64 -13.53
C ASN A 309 -24.73 7.19 -12.09
N GLU A 310 -25.89 6.54 -11.88
CA GLU A 310 -26.42 6.24 -10.55
C GLU A 310 -25.65 5.15 -9.81
N PHE A 311 -25.20 4.10 -10.52
CA PHE A 311 -24.54 2.95 -9.90
C PHE A 311 -23.03 3.00 -10.08
N THR A 312 -22.33 2.93 -8.96
CA THR A 312 -20.87 2.78 -8.96
C THR A 312 -20.48 1.30 -8.93
N ILE A 313 -19.57 0.90 -9.82
CA ILE A 313 -18.94 -0.42 -9.81
C ILE A 313 -17.65 -0.32 -8.98
N TYR A 314 -17.57 -1.11 -7.91
CA TYR A 314 -16.35 -1.35 -7.17
C TYR A 314 -15.79 -2.74 -7.48
N ILE A 315 -14.47 -2.84 -7.59
CA ILE A 315 -13.76 -4.11 -7.78
C ILE A 315 -13.05 -4.46 -6.48
N GLY A 316 -13.25 -5.68 -5.99
CA GLY A 316 -12.53 -6.24 -4.85
C GLY A 316 -11.94 -7.61 -5.16
N ASP A 317 -10.96 -8.01 -4.36
CA ASP A 317 -10.17 -9.22 -4.58
C ASP A 317 -10.12 -10.12 -3.34
N MET A 318 -10.07 -11.43 -3.59
CA MET A 318 -9.90 -12.41 -2.51
C MET A 318 -8.45 -12.50 -2.01
N PHE A 319 -7.46 -12.07 -2.81
CA PHE A 319 -6.06 -12.01 -2.41
C PHE A 319 -5.42 -10.75 -2.96
N TYR A 320 -4.75 -10.01 -2.09
CA TYR A 320 -4.00 -8.81 -2.43
C TYR A 320 -2.56 -9.20 -2.79
N TYR A 321 -2.43 -10.03 -3.82
CA TYR A 321 -1.20 -10.68 -4.24
C TYR A 321 -1.20 -10.91 -5.75
N HIS A 322 -0.16 -10.43 -6.42
CA HIS A 322 0.05 -10.66 -7.85
C HIS A 322 0.69 -12.04 -8.10
N GLU A 323 -0.01 -12.85 -8.88
CA GLU A 323 0.42 -14.13 -9.44
C GLU A 323 -0.18 -14.33 -10.85
N THR A 324 0.64 -14.06 -11.85
CA THR A 324 0.28 -14.09 -13.29
C THR A 324 -0.55 -15.32 -13.66
N LYS A 325 -0.33 -16.48 -13.02
CA LYS A 325 -1.16 -17.66 -13.20
C LYS A 325 -1.91 -17.96 -11.92
N SER A 326 -3.20 -17.59 -11.85
CA SER A 326 -4.05 -17.87 -10.67
C SER A 326 -4.01 -19.30 -10.11
N LYS A 327 -3.77 -20.31 -10.96
CA LYS A 327 -3.58 -21.72 -10.54
C LYS A 327 -2.27 -21.98 -9.76
N GLN A 328 -1.34 -21.04 -9.79
CA GLN A 328 -0.05 -21.07 -9.10
C GLN A 328 -0.09 -20.26 -7.79
N LEU A 329 -1.25 -19.67 -7.43
CA LEU A 329 -1.40 -19.07 -6.12
C LEU A 329 -0.99 -20.10 -5.05
N PRO A 330 -0.05 -19.76 -4.16
CA PRO A 330 0.50 -20.72 -3.24
C PRO A 330 -0.43 -20.87 -2.04
N LEU A 331 -1.61 -21.44 -2.29
CA LEU A 331 -2.68 -21.63 -1.32
C LEU A 331 -2.26 -22.62 -0.23
N ARG A 332 -2.45 -22.23 1.03
CA ARG A 332 -2.28 -23.11 2.19
C ARG A 332 -3.34 -24.20 2.22
N LYS A 333 -2.91 -25.44 2.41
CA LYS A 333 -3.81 -26.62 2.40
C LYS A 333 -4.66 -26.75 3.67
N ASP A 334 -4.25 -26.12 4.76
CA ASP A 334 -4.93 -26.17 6.06
C ASP A 334 -6.01 -25.08 6.24
N ILE A 335 -6.25 -24.28 5.20
CA ILE A 335 -7.23 -23.19 5.22
C ILE A 335 -8.56 -23.66 4.64
N ASP A 336 -9.64 -23.35 5.36
CA ASP A 336 -10.99 -23.44 4.84
C ASP A 336 -11.27 -22.25 3.92
N TYR A 337 -11.22 -22.50 2.61
CA TYR A 337 -11.43 -21.46 1.61
C TYR A 337 -12.89 -21.01 1.45
N TYR A 338 -13.86 -21.80 1.91
CA TYR A 338 -15.26 -21.34 2.00
C TYR A 338 -15.33 -20.21 3.04
N GLN A 339 -14.82 -20.46 4.25
CA GLN A 339 -14.84 -19.47 5.32
C GLN A 339 -13.94 -18.26 4.97
N TYR A 340 -12.76 -18.49 4.40
CA TYR A 340 -11.88 -17.42 3.94
C TYR A 340 -12.57 -16.48 2.94
N ALA A 341 -13.22 -17.04 1.91
CA ALA A 341 -13.91 -16.25 0.90
C ALA A 341 -15.09 -15.45 1.50
N ARG A 342 -15.83 -16.04 2.45
CA ARG A 342 -16.89 -15.33 3.18
C ARG A 342 -16.34 -14.19 4.03
N ASP A 343 -15.26 -14.42 4.75
CA ASP A 343 -14.60 -13.40 5.56
C ASP A 343 -14.09 -12.24 4.70
N MET A 344 -13.40 -12.55 3.60
CA MET A 344 -12.91 -11.54 2.66
C MET A 344 -14.06 -10.75 2.04
N LEU A 345 -15.14 -11.42 1.64
CA LEU A 345 -16.33 -10.76 1.12
C LEU A 345 -16.99 -9.85 2.17
N LYS A 346 -17.11 -10.32 3.41
CA LYS A 346 -17.65 -9.54 4.52
C LYS A 346 -16.85 -8.26 4.73
N LEU A 347 -15.52 -8.32 4.69
CA LEU A 347 -14.68 -7.13 4.83
C LEU A 347 -14.93 -6.09 3.72
N HIS A 348 -15.10 -6.51 2.47
CA HIS A 348 -15.43 -5.59 1.38
C HIS A 348 -16.83 -4.97 1.56
N ILE A 349 -17.82 -5.79 1.95
CA ILE A 349 -19.19 -5.34 2.22
C ILE A 349 -19.22 -4.34 3.37
N ASP A 350 -18.55 -4.65 4.48
CA ASP A 350 -18.52 -3.79 5.67
C ASP A 350 -17.77 -2.48 5.37
N CYS A 351 -16.70 -2.53 4.55
CA CYS A 351 -16.01 -1.34 4.06
C CYS A 351 -16.95 -0.42 3.24
N LEU A 352 -17.70 -0.98 2.29
CA LEU A 352 -18.68 -0.23 1.50
C LEU A 352 -19.81 0.36 2.37
N LYS A 353 -20.39 -0.44 3.26
CA LYS A 353 -21.46 0.01 4.16
C LYS A 353 -21.00 1.13 5.08
N LYS A 354 -19.75 1.08 5.57
CA LYS A 354 -19.15 2.14 6.39
C LYS A 354 -19.07 3.47 5.64
N HIS A 355 -18.92 3.44 4.33
CA HIS A 355 -18.94 4.60 3.44
C HIS A 355 -20.33 4.94 2.90
N ASN A 356 -21.39 4.50 3.60
CA ASN A 356 -22.79 4.71 3.23
C ASN A 356 -23.15 4.19 1.82
N LYS A 357 -22.44 3.16 1.34
CA LYS A 357 -22.76 2.53 0.07
C LYS A 357 -23.84 1.47 0.26
N LYS A 358 -24.93 1.62 -0.48
CA LYS A 358 -25.98 0.63 -0.66
C LYS A 358 -25.60 -0.33 -1.78
N ILE A 359 -25.15 -1.51 -1.39
CA ILE A 359 -24.78 -2.57 -2.32
C ILE A 359 -26.05 -3.21 -2.87
N GLU A 360 -26.29 -3.05 -4.17
CA GLU A 360 -27.42 -3.67 -4.87
C GLU A 360 -27.23 -5.18 -4.96
N TYR A 361 -26.04 -5.59 -5.37
CA TYR A 361 -25.62 -6.98 -5.38
C TYR A 361 -24.10 -7.11 -5.45
N VAL A 362 -23.62 -8.30 -5.11
CA VAL A 362 -22.26 -8.76 -5.32
C VAL A 362 -22.24 -9.68 -6.53
N TYR A 363 -21.29 -9.47 -7.43
CA TYR A 363 -21.02 -10.34 -8.56
C TYR A 363 -19.66 -11.04 -8.41
N ILE A 364 -19.65 -12.36 -8.23
CA ILE A 364 -18.42 -13.16 -8.18
C ILE A 364 -17.98 -13.50 -9.61
N ASN A 365 -17.04 -12.73 -10.14
CA ASN A 365 -16.46 -12.86 -11.48
C ASN A 365 -15.27 -13.83 -11.51
N ASN A 366 -15.34 -14.93 -10.76
CA ASN A 366 -14.28 -15.94 -10.77
C ASN A 366 -14.82 -17.34 -10.47
N ALA A 367 -14.38 -18.32 -11.26
CA ALA A 367 -14.86 -19.70 -11.15
C ALA A 367 -14.44 -20.39 -9.85
N GLN A 368 -13.17 -20.24 -9.46
CA GLN A 368 -12.63 -20.86 -8.25
C GLN A 368 -13.29 -20.29 -7.00
N VAL A 369 -13.50 -18.97 -6.95
CA VAL A 369 -14.19 -18.30 -5.84
C VAL A 369 -15.67 -18.68 -5.79
N SER A 370 -16.32 -18.77 -6.95
CA SER A 370 -17.69 -19.27 -7.05
C SER A 370 -17.79 -20.68 -6.46
N HIS A 371 -16.86 -21.56 -6.83
CA HIS A 371 -16.82 -22.92 -6.28
C HIS A 371 -16.58 -22.94 -4.77
N TRP A 372 -15.64 -22.13 -4.27
CA TRP A 372 -15.40 -22.01 -2.83
C TRP A 372 -16.63 -21.57 -2.05
N LEU A 373 -17.44 -20.64 -2.58
CA LEU A 373 -18.63 -20.11 -1.90
C LEU A 373 -19.88 -20.98 -2.09
N CYS A 374 -20.05 -21.60 -3.25
CA CYS A 374 -21.23 -22.43 -3.56
C CYS A 374 -21.13 -23.85 -3.02
N GLY A 375 -19.91 -24.39 -2.89
CA GLY A 375 -19.67 -25.80 -2.63
C GLY A 375 -19.94 -26.67 -3.87
N GLU A 376 -20.34 -27.92 -3.64
CA GLU A 376 -20.67 -28.88 -4.71
C GLU A 376 -22.07 -28.66 -5.30
N ASP A 377 -22.93 -27.93 -4.59
CA ASP A 377 -24.25 -27.55 -5.11
C ASP A 377 -24.09 -26.43 -6.13
N ILE A 378 -24.63 -26.63 -7.34
CA ILE A 378 -24.65 -25.64 -8.44
C ILE A 378 -25.64 -24.51 -8.10
N ARG A 379 -25.34 -23.76 -7.03
CA ARG A 379 -26.08 -22.57 -6.60
C ARG A 379 -25.60 -21.39 -7.41
N THR A 380 -26.53 -20.66 -8.00
CA THR A 380 -26.27 -19.49 -8.84
C THR A 380 -26.37 -18.17 -8.10
N PHE A 381 -26.92 -18.25 -6.89
CA PHE A 381 -27.28 -17.14 -6.03
C PHE A 381 -27.14 -17.55 -4.56
N ASP A 382 -26.75 -16.58 -3.73
CA ASP A 382 -26.76 -16.68 -2.28
C ASP A 382 -27.10 -15.31 -1.66
N VAL A 383 -27.32 -15.26 -0.36
CA VAL A 383 -27.42 -14.01 0.41
C VAL A 383 -26.37 -14.04 1.52
N ILE A 384 -25.38 -13.17 1.42
CA ILE A 384 -24.26 -13.07 2.38
C ILE A 384 -24.26 -11.67 2.98
N GLU A 385 -24.23 -11.58 4.32
CA GLU A 385 -24.28 -10.30 5.05
C GLU A 385 -25.49 -9.42 4.66
N GLY A 386 -26.61 -10.07 4.31
CA GLY A 386 -27.84 -9.41 3.85
C GLY A 386 -27.78 -8.86 2.42
N VAL A 387 -26.73 -9.18 1.66
CA VAL A 387 -26.53 -8.70 0.28
C VAL A 387 -26.71 -9.86 -0.70
N PRO A 388 -27.47 -9.68 -1.80
CA PRO A 388 -27.54 -10.62 -2.91
C PRO A 388 -26.16 -10.92 -3.50
N VAL A 389 -25.79 -12.18 -3.64
CA VAL A 389 -24.51 -12.62 -4.25
C VAL A 389 -24.80 -13.53 -5.44
N TYR A 390 -24.22 -13.19 -6.60
CA TYR A 390 -24.41 -13.91 -7.85
C TYR A 390 -23.10 -14.48 -8.38
N TYR A 391 -23.13 -15.71 -8.90
CA TYR A 391 -21.93 -16.43 -9.32
C TYR A 391 -21.81 -16.50 -10.86
N GLY A 392 -20.67 -16.02 -11.39
CA GLY A 392 -20.45 -15.81 -12.83
C GLY A 392 -19.79 -16.94 -13.61
N ALA A 393 -19.21 -17.94 -12.96
CA ALA A 393 -18.42 -18.96 -13.66
C ALA A 393 -18.35 -20.30 -12.90
N ILE A 394 -19.49 -20.88 -12.54
CA ILE A 394 -19.55 -22.11 -11.69
C ILE A 394 -18.82 -23.31 -12.33
N LEU A 395 -18.61 -23.32 -13.65
CA LEU A 395 -17.92 -24.37 -14.40
C LEU A 395 -16.67 -23.79 -15.09
N SER A 396 -15.56 -23.77 -14.35
CA SER A 396 -14.18 -23.40 -14.79
C SER A 396 -14.01 -22.87 -16.23
N GLY A 397 -13.81 -21.56 -16.40
CA GLY A 397 -13.49 -20.96 -17.71
C GLY A 397 -13.84 -19.47 -17.82
N MET A 398 -13.69 -18.90 -19.02
CA MET A 398 -14.37 -17.64 -19.37
C MET A 398 -15.88 -17.89 -19.31
N MET A 399 -16.65 -16.95 -18.75
CA MET A 399 -18.11 -17.06 -18.68
C MET A 399 -18.69 -17.31 -20.08
N ASP A 400 -19.26 -18.50 -20.28
CA ASP A 400 -19.90 -18.85 -21.55
C ASP A 400 -21.19 -18.06 -21.76
N ALA A 401 -21.71 -18.09 -22.99
CA ALA A 401 -22.91 -17.33 -23.36
C ALA A 401 -24.14 -17.73 -22.53
N PHE A 402 -24.24 -19.01 -22.15
CA PHE A 402 -25.35 -19.51 -21.35
C PHE A 402 -25.29 -18.96 -19.92
N SER A 403 -24.12 -19.02 -19.29
CA SER A 403 -23.86 -18.50 -17.95
C SER A 403 -24.08 -17.00 -17.89
N LYS A 404 -23.70 -16.27 -18.95
CA LYS A 404 -23.98 -14.85 -19.09
C LYS A 404 -25.49 -14.58 -19.18
N CYS A 405 -26.20 -15.24 -20.09
CA CYS A 405 -27.65 -15.05 -20.24
C CYS A 405 -28.42 -15.44 -18.97
N ARG A 406 -28.02 -16.50 -18.29
CA ARG A 406 -28.60 -16.93 -17.01
C ARG A 406 -28.38 -15.87 -15.94
N LEU A 407 -27.15 -15.39 -15.76
CA LEU A 407 -26.81 -14.36 -14.78
C LEU A 407 -27.59 -13.08 -15.05
N GLU A 408 -27.66 -12.64 -16.30
CA GLU A 408 -28.46 -11.49 -16.73
C GLU A 408 -29.95 -11.68 -16.38
N ALA A 409 -30.53 -12.84 -16.71
CA ALA A 409 -31.92 -13.14 -16.40
C ALA A 409 -32.19 -13.17 -14.90
N GLU A 410 -31.27 -13.73 -14.10
CA GLU A 410 -31.41 -13.82 -12.64
C GLU A 410 -31.28 -12.45 -11.96
N LEU A 411 -30.40 -11.57 -12.46
CA LEU A 411 -30.27 -10.18 -12.02
C LEU A 411 -31.52 -9.37 -12.37
N LEU A 412 -32.05 -9.51 -13.59
CA LEU A 412 -33.27 -8.81 -14.02
C LEU A 412 -34.51 -9.31 -13.28
N HIS A 413 -34.71 -10.62 -13.17
CA HIS A 413 -35.89 -11.20 -12.54
C HIS A 413 -36.01 -10.85 -11.05
N ARG A 414 -34.88 -10.80 -10.33
CA ARG A 414 -34.89 -10.47 -8.89
C ARG A 414 -35.00 -8.98 -8.62
N LYS A 415 -34.66 -8.11 -9.58
CA LYS A 415 -34.93 -6.66 -9.50
C LYS A 415 -36.44 -6.39 -9.38
N ASP A 416 -37.24 -7.15 -10.12
CA ASP A 416 -38.71 -7.00 -10.12
C ASP A 416 -39.38 -7.51 -8.82
N HIS A 417 -38.71 -8.39 -8.07
CA HIS A 417 -39.22 -8.99 -6.82
C HIS A 417 -38.72 -8.32 -5.53
N LEU A 418 -37.76 -7.39 -5.61
CA LEU A 418 -37.30 -6.57 -4.47
C LEU A 418 -38.04 -5.21 -4.37
N ILE A 419 -38.95 -4.93 -5.30
CA ILE A 419 -39.79 -3.71 -5.37
C ILE A 419 -41.22 -3.96 -4.82
N GLN A 420 -41.53 -5.19 -4.40
CA GLN A 420 -42.75 -5.55 -3.66
C GLN A 420 -42.43 -5.79 -2.19
#